data_AF-A0A965MIX3-F1
#
_entry.id   AF-A0A965MIX3-F1
#
_cell.length_a   1.000
_cell.length_b   1.000
_cell.length_c   1.000
_cell.angle_alpha   90.00
_cell.angle_beta   90.00
_cell.angle_gamma   90.00
#
_symmetry.space_group_name_H-M   'P 1'
#
loop_
_entity.id
_entity.type
_entity.pdbx_description
1 polymer ?
#
loop_
_entity_poly.entity_id
_entity_poly.type
_entity_poly.pdbx_seq_one_letter_code
_entity_poly.pdbx_strand_id
1 'polypeptide(L)'
;CIRDRSANNLIGEAKENEVVAKFTVFDADGDDLYIGWENGGVPTDELEMPLYDINPSENGIILTRAGAQFANDNSYLPEISLVLVDDAENDQGSAVASVRPHVVMGTAYFVDQKDGADANSGLDLADAFSSIEKANDVVQPGDTVFIVGSYARDDYNPDFEIAADTDLMDPYIWNSQNTILIKDIYGTESEPITYRGWDDNAKVIAQGTAGIQVRSSQYVNIENLEVFGLVDHIGDGAKKLQFVYRMDVNRVSDYNREDYQYLQDSDGNQFDLFIGSTFDESGATDYDYFYRIPPDSSAEFVKLNFSNPDTDPLIQNLHDDRPALTSTRGILVKDSQYVNIVENHTHHIPGTGIRVAGSEYVNVIGNEVNDTTRASSQGTQALVVSDATHLIDVDDDLSNIYKIVIARNEVHHNFNEVYSWVGNKTFITPHLDEGNGVSPQWLTDESWIADDATGLVLLAENTTYLNGLSGVNNHAGDRV
;
A
#
# COMPACT_ATOMS: atom_id res chain seq x y z
N CYS A 1 -0.53 -19.74 -21.25
CA CYS A 1 -0.26 -18.46 -20.54
C CYS A 1 0.86 -18.66 -19.50
N ILE A 2 1.57 -17.60 -19.13
CA ILE A 2 2.47 -17.61 -17.97
C ILE A 2 1.60 -17.54 -16.71
N ARG A 3 1.87 -18.38 -15.72
CA ARG A 3 1.09 -18.41 -14.46
C ARG A 3 1.82 -17.67 -13.34
N ASP A 4 3.08 -18.01 -13.13
CA ASP A 4 3.88 -17.48 -12.03
C ASP A 4 5.26 -17.06 -12.54
N ARG A 5 5.82 -16.04 -11.89
CA ARG A 5 7.16 -15.53 -12.12
C ARG A 5 7.79 -15.23 -10.77
N SER A 6 9.02 -15.69 -10.56
CA SER A 6 9.75 -15.45 -9.32
C SER A 6 11.16 -14.98 -9.65
N ALA A 7 11.60 -13.88 -9.06
CA ALA A 7 13.00 -13.47 -9.08
C ALA A 7 13.75 -14.11 -7.90
N ASN A 8 14.96 -14.60 -8.16
CA ASN A 8 15.86 -15.01 -7.08
C ASN A 8 16.64 -13.81 -6.56
N ASN A 9 16.94 -13.84 -5.27
CA ASN A 9 17.81 -12.87 -4.62
C ASN A 9 19.27 -13.31 -4.75
N LEU A 10 20.11 -12.48 -5.36
CA LEU A 10 21.55 -12.69 -5.44
C LEU A 10 22.20 -12.14 -4.17
N ILE A 11 22.52 -13.04 -3.24
CA ILE A 11 23.19 -12.71 -1.99
C ILE A 11 24.69 -13.00 -2.11
N GLY A 12 25.49 -11.94 -2.05
CA GLY A 12 26.94 -12.02 -2.24
C GLY A 12 27.35 -11.97 -3.71
N GLU A 13 28.55 -12.47 -4.02
CA GLU A 13 29.13 -12.40 -5.36
C GLU A 13 28.34 -13.26 -6.36
N ALA A 14 27.78 -12.61 -7.39
CA ALA A 14 27.02 -13.24 -8.47
C ALA A 14 27.92 -14.10 -9.37
N LYS A 15 27.42 -15.25 -9.83
CA LYS A 15 28.20 -16.24 -10.59
C LYS A 15 27.57 -16.62 -11.93
N GLU A 16 28.42 -17.00 -12.87
CA GLU A 16 27.97 -17.59 -14.15
C GLU A 16 27.15 -18.87 -13.91
N ASN A 17 26.04 -19.01 -14.62
CA ASN A 17 25.02 -20.06 -14.49
C ASN A 17 24.18 -20.01 -13.20
N GLU A 18 24.27 -18.95 -12.41
CA GLU A 18 23.38 -18.75 -11.28
C GLU A 18 21.96 -18.42 -11.76
N VAL A 19 20.96 -19.11 -11.21
CA VAL A 19 19.55 -18.89 -11.58
C VAL A 19 19.05 -17.60 -10.95
N VAL A 20 18.55 -16.68 -11.77
CA VAL A 20 18.08 -15.35 -11.35
C VAL A 20 16.58 -15.16 -11.48
N ALA A 21 15.90 -15.98 -12.28
CA ALA A 21 14.46 -15.99 -12.35
C ALA A 21 13.93 -17.37 -12.74
N LYS A 22 12.67 -17.64 -12.40
CA LYS A 22 11.91 -18.80 -12.87
C LYS A 22 10.56 -18.36 -13.39
N PHE A 23 10.09 -19.05 -14.42
CA PHE A 23 8.78 -18.81 -15.02
C PHE A 23 8.01 -20.12 -15.11
N THR A 24 6.79 -20.12 -14.59
CA THR A 24 5.88 -21.26 -14.73
C THR A 24 4.98 -21.01 -15.92
N VAL A 25 5.09 -21.87 -16.93
CA VAL A 25 4.30 -21.81 -18.15
C VAL A 25 3.18 -22.84 -18.09
N PHE A 26 1.96 -22.42 -18.44
CA PHE A 26 0.81 -23.30 -18.57
C PHE A 26 0.34 -23.33 -20.02
N ASP A 27 0.35 -24.52 -20.56
CA ASP A 27 -0.22 -24.88 -21.86
C ASP A 27 -1.54 -25.63 -21.61
N ALA A 28 -2.63 -25.12 -22.17
CA ALA A 28 -3.97 -25.65 -21.93
C ALA A 28 -4.32 -26.82 -22.86
N ASP A 29 -3.70 -26.88 -24.03
CA ASP A 29 -4.02 -27.74 -25.16
C ASP A 29 -2.89 -28.70 -25.57
N GLY A 30 -1.69 -28.51 -25.00
CA GLY A 30 -0.60 -29.49 -25.06
C GLY A 30 0.26 -29.39 -26.32
N ASP A 31 0.32 -28.22 -26.95
CA ASP A 31 1.11 -27.96 -28.14
C ASP A 31 2.49 -27.34 -27.85
N ASP A 32 3.23 -26.98 -28.90
CA ASP A 32 4.59 -26.48 -28.75
C ASP A 32 4.57 -24.99 -28.36
N LEU A 33 4.92 -24.70 -27.11
CA LEU A 33 5.13 -23.32 -26.66
C LEU A 33 6.55 -22.83 -26.99
N TYR A 34 6.65 -21.61 -27.52
CA TYR A 34 7.92 -20.93 -27.73
C TYR A 34 8.11 -19.84 -26.68
N ILE A 35 9.20 -19.95 -25.91
CA ILE A 35 9.67 -18.89 -25.01
C ILE A 35 10.78 -18.11 -25.72
N GLY A 36 10.59 -16.81 -25.85
CA GLY A 36 11.58 -15.89 -26.39
C GLY A 36 11.70 -14.62 -25.58
N TRP A 37 12.68 -13.79 -25.93
CA TRP A 37 12.82 -12.44 -25.38
C TRP A 37 11.83 -11.49 -26.04
N GLU A 38 11.24 -10.56 -25.28
CA GLU A 38 10.35 -9.53 -25.83
C GLU A 38 11.13 -8.49 -26.68
N ASN A 39 10.41 -7.72 -27.51
CA ASN A 39 10.86 -6.65 -28.43
C ASN A 39 12.06 -5.80 -27.94
N GLY A 40 13.29 -6.31 -28.14
CA GLY A 40 14.54 -5.71 -27.70
C GLY A 40 15.66 -6.72 -27.53
N GLY A 41 15.31 -8.00 -27.39
CA GLY A 41 16.28 -9.07 -27.19
C GLY A 41 16.72 -9.17 -25.73
N VAL A 42 17.63 -10.10 -25.45
CA VAL A 42 18.19 -10.23 -24.11
C VAL A 42 18.92 -8.95 -23.72
N PRO A 43 18.74 -8.42 -22.49
CA PRO A 43 19.54 -7.32 -21.98
C PRO A 43 21.05 -7.56 -22.14
N THR A 44 21.78 -6.49 -22.47
CA THR A 44 23.23 -6.56 -22.74
C THR A 44 24.01 -5.54 -21.90
N ASP A 45 25.31 -5.79 -21.71
CA ASP A 45 26.24 -4.81 -21.15
C ASP A 45 26.65 -3.75 -22.21
N GLU A 46 27.56 -2.83 -21.84
CA GLU A 46 28.09 -1.80 -22.75
C GLU A 46 28.86 -2.36 -23.97
N LEU A 47 29.21 -3.65 -23.95
CA LEU A 47 29.90 -4.36 -25.03
C LEU A 47 28.92 -5.22 -25.86
N GLU A 48 27.61 -5.04 -25.67
CA GLU A 48 26.54 -5.82 -26.32
C GLU A 48 26.58 -7.32 -25.98
N MET A 49 27.21 -7.70 -24.85
CA MET A 49 27.23 -9.09 -24.39
C MET A 49 25.96 -9.41 -23.60
N PRO A 50 25.27 -10.52 -23.88
CA PRO A 50 24.01 -10.87 -23.23
C PRO A 50 24.22 -11.11 -21.73
N LEU A 51 23.38 -10.53 -20.88
CA LEU A 51 23.46 -10.69 -19.43
C LEU A 51 22.82 -12.00 -18.95
N TYR A 52 21.83 -12.50 -19.69
CA TYR A 52 21.06 -13.68 -19.32
C TYR A 52 21.11 -14.77 -20.40
N ASP A 53 20.84 -15.99 -19.98
CA ASP A 53 20.54 -17.10 -20.88
C ASP A 53 19.29 -17.85 -20.40
N ILE A 54 18.56 -18.46 -21.33
CA ILE A 54 17.42 -19.31 -21.01
C ILE A 54 17.98 -20.70 -20.70
N ASN A 55 17.73 -21.22 -19.49
CA ASN A 55 18.05 -22.59 -19.13
C ASN A 55 16.83 -23.51 -19.36
N PRO A 56 16.74 -24.18 -20.52
CA PRO A 56 15.59 -25.02 -20.86
C PRO A 56 15.47 -26.29 -19.99
N SER A 57 16.52 -26.66 -19.24
CA SER A 57 16.46 -27.83 -18.37
C SER A 57 15.79 -27.58 -17.01
N GLU A 58 15.60 -26.31 -16.63
CA GLU A 58 15.09 -25.91 -15.31
C GLU A 58 13.95 -24.88 -15.36
N ASN A 59 13.45 -24.52 -16.55
CA ASN A 59 12.50 -23.39 -16.75
C ASN A 59 12.97 -22.10 -16.05
N GLY A 60 14.28 -21.88 -16.04
CA GLY A 60 14.93 -20.78 -15.33
C GLY A 60 15.72 -19.87 -16.27
N ILE A 61 15.90 -18.63 -15.85
CA ILE A 61 16.84 -17.70 -16.46
C ILE A 61 18.11 -17.69 -15.62
N ILE A 62 19.26 -17.84 -16.27
CA ILE A 62 20.57 -17.88 -15.63
C ILE A 62 21.43 -16.70 -16.04
N LEU A 63 22.40 -16.33 -15.19
CA LEU A 63 23.42 -15.35 -15.54
C LEU A 63 24.42 -15.93 -16.53
N THR A 64 24.73 -15.17 -17.58
CA THR A 64 25.96 -15.39 -18.34
C THR A 64 27.16 -14.90 -17.52
N ARG A 65 28.37 -15.15 -18.03
CA ARG A 65 29.58 -14.53 -17.46
C ARG A 65 29.51 -12.99 -17.45
N ALA A 66 28.96 -12.39 -18.51
CA ALA A 66 28.80 -10.94 -18.59
C ALA A 66 27.75 -10.45 -17.58
N GLY A 67 26.63 -11.17 -17.42
CA GLY A 67 25.60 -10.88 -16.42
C GLY A 67 26.13 -10.91 -14.99
N ALA A 68 26.90 -11.95 -14.63
CA ALA A 68 27.51 -12.05 -13.31
C ALA A 68 28.47 -10.88 -13.04
N GLN A 69 29.32 -10.53 -14.01
CA GLN A 69 30.20 -9.38 -13.87
C GLN A 69 29.41 -8.07 -13.74
N PHE A 70 28.41 -7.87 -14.59
CA PHE A 70 27.56 -6.68 -14.57
C PHE A 70 26.88 -6.49 -13.21
N ALA A 71 26.30 -7.56 -12.63
CA ALA A 71 25.66 -7.51 -11.32
C ALA A 71 26.64 -7.09 -10.23
N ASN A 72 27.85 -7.67 -10.23
CA ASN A 72 28.88 -7.34 -9.24
C ASN A 72 29.45 -5.92 -9.40
N ASP A 73 29.48 -5.38 -10.62
CA ASP A 73 30.04 -4.05 -10.92
C ASP A 73 29.02 -2.92 -10.69
N ASN A 74 27.73 -3.20 -10.83
CA ASN A 74 26.67 -2.18 -10.83
C ASN A 74 25.66 -2.30 -9.69
N SER A 75 25.65 -3.43 -8.97
CA SER A 75 24.70 -3.68 -7.88
C SER A 75 23.22 -3.64 -8.31
N TYR A 76 22.94 -3.86 -9.61
CA TYR A 76 21.60 -4.05 -10.14
C TYR A 76 21.63 -4.96 -11.37
N LEU A 77 20.46 -5.44 -11.75
CA LEU A 77 20.26 -6.26 -12.95
C LEU A 77 19.07 -5.72 -13.76
N PRO A 78 19.17 -5.59 -15.10
CA PRO A 78 18.04 -5.15 -15.93
C PRO A 78 16.86 -6.13 -15.88
N GLU A 79 15.66 -5.61 -16.09
CA GLU A 79 14.44 -6.42 -16.18
C GLU A 79 14.57 -7.53 -17.23
N ILE A 80 14.16 -8.74 -16.85
CA ILE A 80 14.01 -9.88 -17.74
C ILE A 80 12.59 -9.79 -18.28
N SER A 81 12.40 -9.57 -19.59
CA SER A 81 11.08 -9.64 -20.23
C SER A 81 11.04 -10.75 -21.29
N LEU A 82 10.08 -11.66 -21.15
CA LEU A 82 9.88 -12.81 -22.01
C LEU A 82 8.52 -12.76 -22.67
N VAL A 83 8.46 -13.23 -23.92
CA VAL A 83 7.22 -13.50 -24.64
C VAL A 83 7.06 -15.02 -24.79
N LEU A 84 5.89 -15.50 -24.41
CA LEU A 84 5.38 -16.81 -24.76
C LEU A 84 4.50 -16.68 -25.99
N VAL A 85 4.78 -17.48 -27.01
CA VAL A 85 3.96 -17.59 -28.22
C VAL A 85 3.46 -19.03 -28.33
N ASP A 86 2.15 -19.13 -28.47
CA ASP A 86 1.41 -20.34 -28.81
C ASP A 86 1.42 -20.53 -30.35
N ASP A 87 1.81 -21.72 -30.82
CA ASP A 87 1.95 -22.06 -32.24
C ASP A 87 0.68 -22.68 -32.85
N ALA A 88 -0.50 -22.40 -32.28
CA ALA A 88 -1.76 -22.80 -32.88
C ALA A 88 -1.97 -22.14 -34.27
N GLU A 89 -2.20 -22.95 -35.31
CA GLU A 89 -2.40 -22.54 -36.71
C GLU A 89 -3.53 -21.50 -36.94
N ASN A 90 -4.37 -21.19 -35.93
CA ASN A 90 -5.53 -20.31 -36.08
C ASN A 90 -5.82 -19.35 -34.89
N ASP A 91 -5.03 -19.34 -33.82
CA ASP A 91 -5.20 -18.41 -32.69
C ASP A 91 -3.85 -18.20 -31.98
N GLN A 92 -3.05 -17.24 -32.46
CA GLN A 92 -1.74 -16.96 -31.86
C GLN A 92 -1.91 -16.17 -30.57
N GLY A 93 -2.23 -16.88 -29.49
CA GLY A 93 -2.13 -16.34 -28.15
C GLY A 93 -0.68 -15.98 -27.84
N SER A 94 -0.44 -14.76 -27.40
CA SER A 94 0.84 -14.40 -26.81
C SER A 94 0.66 -13.90 -25.38
N ALA A 95 1.60 -14.24 -24.53
CA ALA A 95 1.66 -13.76 -23.15
C ALA A 95 3.04 -13.18 -22.88
N VAL A 96 3.10 -12.04 -22.20
CA VAL A 96 4.36 -11.43 -21.78
C VAL A 96 4.46 -11.57 -20.27
N ALA A 97 5.66 -11.86 -19.76
CA ALA A 97 5.98 -11.65 -18.36
C ALA A 97 7.35 -11.03 -18.21
N SER A 98 7.45 -10.15 -17.23
CA SER A 98 8.70 -9.55 -16.84
C SER A 98 8.96 -9.69 -15.34
N VAL A 99 10.24 -9.74 -14.97
CA VAL A 99 10.68 -9.79 -13.56
C VAL A 99 12.06 -9.17 -13.43
N ARG A 100 12.34 -8.52 -12.29
CA ARG A 100 13.66 -7.96 -11.97
C ARG A 100 14.36 -8.79 -10.89
N PRO A 101 15.51 -9.43 -11.21
CA PRO A 101 16.36 -10.03 -10.19
C PRO A 101 16.88 -8.99 -9.21
N HIS A 102 17.04 -9.37 -7.94
CA HIS A 102 17.61 -8.50 -6.92
C HIS A 102 19.07 -8.79 -6.69
N VAL A 103 19.89 -7.74 -6.61
CA VAL A 103 21.29 -7.82 -6.20
C VAL A 103 21.41 -7.17 -4.83
N VAL A 104 21.77 -7.97 -3.82
CA VAL A 104 22.02 -7.43 -2.48
C VAL A 104 23.34 -6.67 -2.50
N MET A 105 23.31 -5.37 -2.19
CA MET A 105 24.51 -4.52 -2.18
C MET A 105 25.30 -4.66 -0.87
N GLY A 106 24.60 -4.51 0.25
CA GLY A 106 25.15 -4.56 1.60
C GLY A 106 24.85 -5.89 2.30
N THR A 107 24.47 -5.79 3.56
CA THR A 107 24.12 -6.91 4.41
C THR A 107 22.68 -7.35 4.14
N ALA A 108 22.47 -8.66 4.00
CA ALA A 108 21.14 -9.26 4.01
C ALA A 108 20.72 -9.56 5.45
N TYR A 109 19.61 -8.98 5.88
CA TYR A 109 18.93 -9.33 7.13
C TYR A 109 17.63 -10.07 6.83
N PHE A 110 17.27 -11.03 7.68
CA PHE A 110 16.05 -11.82 7.57
C PHE A 110 15.15 -11.56 8.77
N VAL A 111 13.86 -11.36 8.50
CA VAL A 111 12.81 -11.18 9.50
C VAL A 111 11.76 -12.27 9.29
N ASP A 112 11.68 -13.19 10.24
CA ASP A 112 10.67 -14.24 10.30
C ASP A 112 9.93 -14.10 11.63
N GLN A 113 8.72 -13.54 11.59
CA GLN A 113 7.93 -13.28 12.79
C GLN A 113 7.58 -14.56 13.55
N LYS A 114 7.44 -15.67 12.84
CA LYS A 114 6.93 -16.92 13.41
C LYS A 114 8.05 -17.72 14.08
N ASP A 115 9.18 -17.87 13.40
CA ASP A 115 10.24 -18.79 13.79
C ASP A 115 11.54 -18.06 14.22
N GLY A 116 11.64 -16.74 14.01
CA GLY A 116 12.78 -15.90 14.39
C GLY A 116 12.79 -15.43 15.85
N ALA A 117 13.84 -14.68 16.22
CA ALA A 117 13.97 -14.04 17.53
C ALA A 117 14.87 -12.79 17.47
N ASP A 118 14.50 -11.71 18.15
CA ASP A 118 15.27 -10.45 18.15
C ASP A 118 16.63 -10.51 18.87
N ALA A 119 16.91 -11.64 19.54
CA ALA A 119 18.22 -11.95 20.09
C ALA A 119 19.18 -12.57 19.04
N ASN A 120 18.67 -13.00 17.88
CA ASN A 120 19.45 -13.59 16.82
C ASN A 120 20.28 -12.54 16.08
N SER A 121 21.11 -12.99 15.12
CA SER A 121 21.95 -12.08 14.32
C SER A 121 21.20 -11.42 13.16
N GLY A 122 20.15 -12.07 12.66
CA GLY A 122 19.42 -11.68 11.46
C GLY A 122 20.13 -12.02 10.15
N LEU A 123 21.34 -12.59 10.15
CA LEU A 123 22.19 -12.70 8.95
C LEU A 123 21.92 -13.92 8.06
N ASP A 124 21.07 -14.84 8.51
CA ASP A 124 20.58 -15.97 7.72
C ASP A 124 19.18 -16.38 8.18
N LEU A 125 18.50 -17.21 7.39
CA LEU A 125 17.13 -17.66 7.65
C LEU A 125 16.97 -18.42 8.97
N ALA A 126 17.99 -19.16 9.42
CA ALA A 126 17.89 -19.96 10.66
C ALA A 126 18.08 -19.10 11.91
N ASP A 127 18.80 -17.98 11.77
CA ASP A 127 19.05 -16.98 12.81
C ASP A 127 18.36 -15.64 12.47
N ALA A 128 17.14 -15.67 11.91
CA ALA A 128 16.36 -14.49 11.56
C ALA A 128 15.90 -13.69 12.80
N PHE A 129 15.72 -12.37 12.65
CA PHE A 129 15.00 -11.56 13.63
C PHE A 129 13.51 -11.92 13.65
N SER A 130 12.83 -11.64 14.77
CA SER A 130 11.37 -11.78 14.85
C SER A 130 10.61 -10.51 14.47
N SER A 131 11.26 -9.33 14.54
CA SER A 131 10.61 -8.05 14.30
C SER A 131 11.33 -7.18 13.26
N ILE A 132 10.56 -6.36 12.55
CA ILE A 132 11.10 -5.32 11.67
C ILE A 132 11.80 -4.24 12.49
N GLU A 133 11.27 -3.91 13.68
CA GLU A 133 11.88 -2.95 14.59
C GLU A 133 13.34 -3.31 14.87
N LYS A 134 13.61 -4.60 15.06
CA LYS A 134 14.98 -5.07 15.28
C LYS A 134 15.87 -4.91 14.04
N ALA A 135 15.33 -5.12 12.85
CA ALA A 135 16.05 -4.88 11.59
C ALA A 135 16.34 -3.38 11.40
N ASN A 136 15.35 -2.52 11.64
CA ASN A 136 15.48 -1.06 11.55
C ASN A 136 16.59 -0.51 12.46
N ASP A 137 16.83 -1.13 13.62
CA ASP A 137 17.88 -0.73 14.56
C ASP A 137 19.30 -0.96 14.03
N VAL A 138 19.49 -1.81 13.01
CA VAL A 138 20.82 -2.27 12.57
C VAL A 138 21.16 -1.94 11.12
N VAL A 139 20.16 -1.72 10.26
CA VAL A 139 20.38 -1.44 8.84
C VAL A 139 21.28 -0.22 8.60
N GLN A 140 22.13 -0.34 7.60
CA GLN A 140 23.01 0.69 7.06
C GLN A 140 22.71 0.86 5.55
N PRO A 141 23.13 1.98 4.93
CA PRO A 141 23.00 2.15 3.48
C PRO A 141 23.44 0.92 2.68
N GLY A 142 22.63 0.50 1.72
CA GLY A 142 22.85 -0.67 0.86
C GLY A 142 22.34 -2.00 1.42
N ASP A 143 21.97 -2.06 2.71
CA ASP A 143 21.44 -3.28 3.31
C ASP A 143 20.04 -3.64 2.76
N THR A 144 19.74 -4.95 2.78
CA THR A 144 18.42 -5.49 2.41
C THR A 144 17.81 -6.24 3.58
N VAL A 145 16.55 -5.93 3.90
CA VAL A 145 15.72 -6.66 4.87
C VAL A 145 14.73 -7.54 4.10
N PHE A 146 14.89 -8.86 4.25
CA PHE A 146 13.99 -9.86 3.70
C PHE A 146 12.90 -10.21 4.71
N ILE A 147 11.64 -10.05 4.30
CA ILE A 147 10.46 -10.50 5.04
C ILE A 147 10.19 -11.95 4.66
N VAL A 148 10.12 -12.84 5.65
CA VAL A 148 9.94 -14.29 5.47
C VAL A 148 8.54 -14.69 5.93
N GLY A 149 7.79 -15.35 5.05
CA GLY A 149 6.43 -15.80 5.35
C GLY A 149 5.47 -14.65 5.65
N SER A 150 4.50 -14.90 6.52
CA SER A 150 3.52 -13.88 6.91
C SER A 150 4.03 -13.00 8.05
N TYR A 151 3.95 -11.68 7.86
CA TYR A 151 4.20 -10.67 8.88
C TYR A 151 2.91 -9.89 9.15
N ALA A 152 2.47 -9.89 10.39
CA ALA A 152 1.26 -9.21 10.84
C ALA A 152 1.52 -8.46 12.14
N ARG A 153 0.54 -7.74 12.66
CA ARG A 153 0.66 -7.17 14.01
C ARG A 153 0.57 -8.28 15.06
N ASP A 154 1.16 -8.06 16.23
CA ASP A 154 1.11 -9.02 17.35
C ASP A 154 -0.32 -9.34 17.82
N ASP A 155 -1.25 -8.40 17.64
CA ASP A 155 -2.67 -8.57 17.96
C ASP A 155 -3.52 -9.06 16.79
N TYR A 156 -2.91 -9.47 15.67
CA TYR A 156 -3.63 -10.01 14.52
C TYR A 156 -4.49 -11.21 14.92
N ASN A 157 -5.79 -11.09 14.62
CA ASN A 157 -6.74 -12.16 14.81
C ASN A 157 -7.30 -12.57 13.43
N PRO A 158 -6.90 -13.73 12.89
CA PRO A 158 -7.41 -14.21 11.61
C PRO A 158 -8.89 -14.59 11.66
N ASP A 159 -9.44 -14.84 12.84
CA ASP A 159 -10.84 -15.21 13.05
C ASP A 159 -11.72 -13.99 13.42
N PHE A 160 -11.16 -12.76 13.42
CA PHE A 160 -11.96 -11.56 13.70
C PHE A 160 -12.90 -11.26 12.53
N GLU A 161 -14.19 -11.23 12.82
CA GLU A 161 -15.25 -10.88 11.88
C GLU A 161 -16.23 -9.88 12.51
N ILE A 162 -16.84 -9.03 11.69
CA ILE A 162 -17.89 -8.12 12.13
C ILE A 162 -19.26 -8.80 12.03
N ALA A 163 -19.61 -9.56 13.07
CA ALA A 163 -20.90 -10.22 13.25
C ALA A 163 -22.04 -9.27 13.71
N ALA A 164 -23.29 -9.79 13.71
CA ALA A 164 -24.54 -9.13 14.14
C ALA A 164 -24.39 -8.28 15.41
N ASP A 165 -23.76 -8.86 16.42
CA ASP A 165 -23.64 -8.44 17.80
C ASP A 165 -22.23 -7.95 18.17
N THR A 166 -21.39 -7.64 17.18
CA THR A 166 -20.04 -7.10 17.39
C THR A 166 -20.09 -5.86 18.27
N ASP A 167 -19.22 -5.82 19.28
CA ASP A 167 -18.98 -4.62 20.06
C ASP A 167 -18.27 -3.58 19.19
N LEU A 168 -18.96 -2.48 18.86
CA LEU A 168 -18.42 -1.40 18.04
C LEU A 168 -17.28 -0.63 18.72
N MET A 169 -17.07 -0.83 20.02
CA MET A 169 -15.97 -0.25 20.80
C MET A 169 -14.77 -1.18 20.94
N ASP A 170 -14.81 -2.38 20.34
CA ASP A 170 -13.70 -3.34 20.37
C ASP A 170 -12.39 -2.64 19.93
N PRO A 171 -11.35 -2.63 20.78
CA PRO A 171 -10.08 -1.97 20.46
C PRO A 171 -9.48 -2.39 19.12
N TYR A 172 -9.72 -3.62 18.65
CA TYR A 172 -9.25 -4.12 17.36
C TYR A 172 -9.77 -3.30 16.18
N ILE A 173 -11.01 -2.80 16.25
CA ILE A 173 -11.63 -1.95 15.21
C ILE A 173 -10.91 -0.60 15.07
N TRP A 174 -10.39 -0.10 16.19
CA TRP A 174 -9.88 1.27 16.34
C TRP A 174 -8.37 1.37 16.38
N ASN A 175 -7.67 0.23 16.43
CA ASN A 175 -6.24 0.22 16.62
C ASN A 175 -5.52 0.74 15.37
N SER A 176 -4.86 1.89 15.50
CA SER A 176 -4.19 2.58 14.40
C SER A 176 -2.70 2.27 14.26
N GLN A 177 -2.12 1.38 15.07
CA GLN A 177 -0.72 0.98 14.91
C GLN A 177 -0.48 0.35 13.53
N ASN A 178 0.67 0.65 12.92
CA ASN A 178 1.06 0.04 11.65
C ASN A 178 1.42 -1.44 11.85
N THR A 179 1.39 -2.20 10.77
CA THR A 179 1.97 -3.55 10.77
C THR A 179 3.49 -3.47 10.65
N ILE A 180 3.98 -2.69 9.70
CA ILE A 180 5.40 -2.39 9.51
C ILE A 180 5.57 -0.87 9.51
N LEU A 181 6.45 -0.36 10.37
CA LEU A 181 6.84 1.05 10.39
C LEU A 181 8.34 1.19 10.10
N ILE A 182 8.67 1.77 8.96
CA ILE A 182 10.02 2.14 8.53
C ILE A 182 10.13 3.65 8.76
N LYS A 183 10.79 4.06 9.85
CA LYS A 183 10.84 5.46 10.28
C LYS A 183 12.25 5.90 10.58
N ASP A 184 12.59 7.10 10.11
CA ASP A 184 13.91 7.71 10.29
C ASP A 184 15.05 6.81 9.74
N ILE A 185 14.81 6.16 8.59
CA ILE A 185 15.77 5.31 7.87
C ILE A 185 16.35 6.10 6.70
N TYR A 186 17.69 6.08 6.56
CA TYR A 186 18.40 6.92 5.59
C TYR A 186 19.45 6.09 4.84
N GLY A 187 19.14 5.71 3.60
CA GLY A 187 20.10 5.19 2.63
C GLY A 187 20.85 6.31 1.91
N THR A 188 21.49 5.96 0.79
CA THR A 188 22.06 6.95 -0.15
C THR A 188 21.65 6.63 -1.59
N GLU A 189 21.89 7.56 -2.52
CA GLU A 189 21.58 7.37 -3.94
C GLU A 189 22.20 6.09 -4.53
N SER A 190 23.45 5.79 -4.17
CA SER A 190 24.14 4.59 -4.64
C SER A 190 23.90 3.34 -3.77
N GLU A 191 23.38 3.52 -2.56
CA GLU A 191 23.22 2.45 -1.57
C GLU A 191 21.87 2.64 -0.82
N PRO A 192 20.72 2.46 -1.50
CA PRO A 192 19.41 2.52 -0.85
C PRO A 192 19.23 1.35 0.11
N ILE A 193 18.41 1.54 1.14
CA ILE A 193 18.01 0.46 2.06
C ILE A 193 16.75 -0.19 1.50
N THR A 194 16.76 -1.51 1.32
CA THR A 194 15.68 -2.25 0.66
C THR A 194 14.91 -3.11 1.65
N TYR A 195 13.58 -3.05 1.63
CA TYR A 195 12.68 -3.98 2.31
C TYR A 195 11.92 -4.76 1.25
N ARG A 196 12.03 -6.08 1.27
CA ARG A 196 11.44 -6.93 0.22
C ARG A 196 11.00 -8.30 0.69
N GLY A 197 10.14 -8.95 -0.09
CA GLY A 197 9.78 -10.34 0.13
C GLY A 197 10.98 -11.26 -0.10
N TRP A 198 11.15 -12.24 0.79
CA TRP A 198 12.15 -13.29 0.60
C TRP A 198 11.84 -14.15 -0.64
N ASP A 199 10.58 -14.56 -0.76
CA ASP A 199 10.02 -15.35 -1.85
C ASP A 199 8.54 -15.00 -2.04
N ASP A 200 7.85 -15.71 -2.94
CA ASP A 200 6.43 -15.48 -3.25
C ASP A 200 5.48 -15.83 -2.07
N ASN A 201 5.99 -16.38 -0.97
CA ASN A 201 5.20 -16.63 0.25
C ASN A 201 5.28 -15.46 1.24
N ALA A 202 6.15 -14.48 0.99
CA ALA A 202 6.31 -13.31 1.84
C ALA A 202 5.09 -12.40 1.75
N LYS A 203 4.39 -12.23 2.87
CA LYS A 203 3.10 -11.55 2.92
C LYS A 203 3.00 -10.62 4.12
N VAL A 204 2.63 -9.36 3.89
CA VAL A 204 2.34 -8.38 4.95
C VAL A 204 0.83 -8.26 5.10
N ILE A 205 0.31 -8.52 6.31
CA ILE A 205 -1.12 -8.39 6.61
C ILE A 205 -1.39 -6.94 7.03
N ALA A 206 -1.97 -6.15 6.13
CA ALA A 206 -2.20 -4.73 6.34
C ALA A 206 -3.31 -4.47 7.37
N GLN A 207 -2.93 -3.80 8.46
CA GLN A 207 -3.81 -3.44 9.56
C GLN A 207 -3.51 -2.04 10.10
N GLY A 208 -4.49 -1.45 10.80
CA GLY A 208 -4.37 -0.14 11.44
C GLY A 208 -4.14 1.00 10.44
N THR A 209 -3.12 1.83 10.64
CA THR A 209 -2.85 2.97 9.74
C THR A 209 -2.38 2.49 8.36
N ALA A 210 -1.40 1.59 8.33
CA ALA A 210 -0.90 0.97 7.10
C ALA A 210 -0.30 -0.41 7.34
N GLY A 211 -0.32 -1.26 6.32
CA GLY A 211 0.50 -2.48 6.28
C GLY A 211 1.98 -2.14 6.30
N ILE A 212 2.42 -1.26 5.42
CA ILE A 212 3.79 -0.74 5.42
C ILE A 212 3.71 0.78 5.43
N GLN A 213 4.30 1.41 6.45
CA GLN A 213 4.48 2.86 6.48
C GLN A 213 5.97 3.22 6.40
N VAL A 214 6.37 3.92 5.34
CA VAL A 214 7.66 4.63 5.26
C VAL A 214 7.44 6.07 5.70
N ARG A 215 8.16 6.52 6.72
CA ARG A 215 7.98 7.84 7.30
C ARG A 215 9.29 8.55 7.58
N SER A 216 9.41 9.82 7.22
CA SER A 216 10.58 10.65 7.56
C SER A 216 11.91 10.00 7.15
N SER A 217 11.90 9.28 6.03
CA SER A 217 12.99 8.43 5.57
C SER A 217 13.49 8.87 4.18
N GLN A 218 14.70 8.46 3.81
CA GLN A 218 15.31 8.77 2.50
C GLN A 218 16.01 7.55 1.89
N TYR A 219 15.94 7.41 0.56
CA TYR A 219 16.59 6.33 -0.19
C TYR A 219 16.20 4.94 0.32
N VAL A 220 14.88 4.68 0.31
CA VAL A 220 14.27 3.43 0.75
C VAL A 220 13.54 2.77 -0.41
N ASN A 221 13.75 1.47 -0.58
CA ASN A 221 13.04 0.65 -1.56
C ASN A 221 12.07 -0.31 -0.85
N ILE A 222 10.85 -0.41 -1.36
CA ILE A 222 9.82 -1.39 -0.99
C ILE A 222 9.54 -2.24 -2.23
N GLU A 223 9.96 -3.51 -2.22
CA GLU A 223 10.00 -4.33 -3.42
C GLU A 223 9.39 -5.72 -3.24
N ASN A 224 8.70 -6.23 -4.26
CA ASN A 224 8.30 -7.63 -4.36
C ASN A 224 7.62 -8.19 -3.09
N LEU A 225 6.63 -7.45 -2.57
CA LEU A 225 5.82 -7.85 -1.41
C LEU A 225 4.36 -8.04 -1.81
N GLU A 226 3.76 -9.13 -1.30
CA GLU A 226 2.31 -9.25 -1.15
C GLU A 226 1.88 -8.43 0.06
N VAL A 227 1.03 -7.41 -0.15
CA VAL A 227 0.44 -6.58 0.91
C VAL A 227 -1.07 -6.78 0.89
N PHE A 228 -1.58 -7.54 1.85
CA PHE A 228 -2.96 -8.02 1.86
C PHE A 228 -3.75 -7.43 3.02
N GLY A 229 -4.90 -6.85 2.74
CA GLY A 229 -5.78 -6.30 3.78
C GLY A 229 -6.88 -7.25 4.23
N LEU A 230 -7.79 -6.69 5.02
CA LEU A 230 -8.85 -7.44 5.71
C LEU A 230 -10.23 -7.27 5.08
N VAL A 231 -10.34 -6.89 3.80
CA VAL A 231 -11.65 -6.70 3.13
C VAL A 231 -12.55 -7.92 3.32
N ASP A 232 -12.03 -9.13 3.13
CA ASP A 232 -12.83 -10.36 3.27
C ASP A 232 -13.29 -10.63 4.71
N HIS A 233 -12.50 -10.23 5.71
CA HIS A 233 -12.83 -10.40 7.13
C HIS A 233 -13.86 -9.37 7.60
N ILE A 234 -13.87 -8.19 6.97
CA ILE A 234 -14.84 -7.13 7.24
C ILE A 234 -16.17 -7.45 6.55
N GLY A 235 -16.11 -7.85 5.27
CA GLY A 235 -17.26 -8.17 4.43
C GLY A 235 -18.40 -7.15 4.54
N ASP A 236 -19.63 -7.68 4.61
CA ASP A 236 -20.85 -6.86 4.80
C ASP A 236 -20.88 -6.08 6.14
N GLY A 237 -20.01 -6.44 7.09
CA GLY A 237 -19.87 -5.73 8.35
C GLY A 237 -19.38 -4.29 8.21
N ALA A 238 -18.74 -3.93 7.08
CA ALA A 238 -18.35 -2.55 6.76
C ALA A 238 -19.52 -1.56 6.90
N LYS A 239 -20.74 -1.97 6.51
CA LYS A 239 -21.96 -1.15 6.60
C LYS A 239 -22.30 -0.72 8.03
N LYS A 240 -21.89 -1.51 9.03
CA LYS A 240 -22.10 -1.18 10.45
C LYS A 240 -21.12 -0.13 10.95
N LEU A 241 -19.89 -0.18 10.45
CA LEU A 241 -18.83 0.76 10.82
C LEU A 241 -18.91 2.06 10.01
N GLN A 242 -19.62 2.04 8.89
CA GLN A 242 -19.59 3.09 7.88
C GLN A 242 -19.81 4.49 8.45
N PHE A 243 -20.75 4.66 9.37
CA PHE A 243 -21.06 5.95 9.98
C PHE A 243 -20.63 6.07 11.43
N VAL A 244 -19.82 5.12 11.92
CA VAL A 244 -19.30 5.15 13.28
C VAL A 244 -18.04 6.01 13.32
N TYR A 245 -17.94 6.84 14.35
CA TYR A 245 -16.73 7.59 14.67
C TYR A 245 -16.58 7.73 16.19
N ARG A 246 -15.41 8.14 16.65
CA ARG A 246 -15.16 8.43 18.07
C ARG A 246 -14.48 9.78 18.25
N MET A 247 -14.66 10.33 19.44
CA MET A 247 -14.04 11.55 19.91
C MET A 247 -13.11 11.20 21.07
N ASP A 248 -11.86 11.60 20.97
CA ASP A 248 -10.91 11.58 22.09
C ASP A 248 -11.27 12.74 23.02
N VAL A 249 -11.82 12.41 24.20
CA VAL A 249 -12.32 13.43 25.15
C VAL A 249 -11.20 14.21 25.82
N ASN A 250 -9.96 13.69 25.75
CA ASN A 250 -8.78 14.28 26.34
C ASN A 250 -8.02 15.17 25.35
N ARG A 251 -8.15 14.91 24.05
CA ARG A 251 -7.48 15.67 22.98
C ARG A 251 -8.15 16.99 22.65
N VAL A 252 -9.45 17.12 22.90
CA VAL A 252 -10.23 18.31 22.56
C VAL A 252 -10.54 19.10 23.83
N SER A 253 -9.85 20.23 24.03
CA SER A 253 -9.88 21.00 25.29
C SER A 253 -11.25 21.56 25.69
N ASP A 254 -12.15 21.71 24.73
CA ASP A 254 -13.53 22.18 24.92
C ASP A 254 -14.55 21.07 24.59
N TYR A 255 -14.15 19.80 24.70
CA TYR A 255 -15.06 18.69 24.45
C TYR A 255 -16.17 18.65 25.50
N ASN A 256 -17.41 18.72 25.03
CA ASN A 256 -18.59 18.36 25.80
C ASN A 256 -19.44 17.39 24.98
N ARG A 257 -19.68 16.19 25.51
CA ARG A 257 -20.50 15.15 24.85
C ARG A 257 -21.87 15.67 24.42
N GLU A 258 -22.47 16.53 25.24
CA GLU A 258 -23.79 17.11 24.97
C GLU A 258 -23.81 17.91 23.66
N ASP A 259 -22.66 18.43 23.20
CA ASP A 259 -22.56 19.18 21.94
C ASP A 259 -22.67 18.26 20.70
N TYR A 260 -22.42 16.96 20.85
CA TYR A 260 -22.37 15.99 19.75
C TYR A 260 -23.58 15.04 19.72
N GLN A 261 -24.23 14.85 20.87
CA GLN A 261 -25.32 13.89 21.03
C GLN A 261 -26.63 14.30 20.32
N TYR A 262 -26.74 15.56 19.83
CA TYR A 262 -28.02 16.20 19.48
C TYR A 262 -28.00 17.05 18.21
N LEU A 263 -27.13 16.75 17.26
CA LEU A 263 -27.07 17.48 15.99
C LEU A 263 -28.42 17.31 15.27
N GLN A 264 -29.09 18.38 14.86
CA GLN A 264 -30.38 18.30 14.14
C GLN A 264 -30.37 19.05 12.81
N ASP A 265 -31.10 18.55 11.82
CA ASP A 265 -31.33 19.26 10.55
C ASP A 265 -32.27 20.47 10.75
N SER A 266 -32.49 21.25 9.69
CA SER A 266 -33.40 22.40 9.71
C SER A 266 -34.85 22.04 10.05
N ASP A 267 -35.19 20.74 10.03
CA ASP A 267 -36.52 20.18 10.28
C ASP A 267 -36.60 19.46 11.64
N GLY A 268 -35.51 19.42 12.42
CA GLY A 268 -35.45 18.86 13.77
C GLY A 268 -35.05 17.37 13.86
N ASN A 269 -34.49 16.78 12.81
CA ASN A 269 -34.08 15.37 12.81
C ASN A 269 -32.64 15.19 13.29
N GLN A 270 -32.39 14.26 14.23
CA GLN A 270 -31.06 13.95 14.75
C GLN A 270 -30.08 13.45 13.66
N PHE A 271 -28.83 13.92 13.69
CA PHE A 271 -27.75 13.62 12.74
C PHE A 271 -26.61 12.81 13.32
N ASP A 272 -26.30 12.92 14.61
CA ASP A 272 -25.27 12.12 15.27
C ASP A 272 -25.86 11.57 16.56
N LEU A 273 -25.58 10.29 16.83
CA LEU A 273 -26.12 9.57 17.96
C LEU A 273 -24.98 9.01 18.80
N PHE A 274 -24.99 9.31 20.09
CA PHE A 274 -24.08 8.70 21.04
C PHE A 274 -24.39 7.20 21.24
N ILE A 275 -23.38 6.35 21.06
CA ILE A 275 -23.51 4.88 21.19
C ILE A 275 -22.74 4.31 22.39
N GLY A 276 -21.86 5.09 23.03
CA GLY A 276 -21.25 4.76 24.33
C GLY A 276 -19.84 5.31 24.51
N SER A 277 -19.16 4.83 25.55
CA SER A 277 -17.85 5.34 25.98
C SER A 277 -16.90 4.21 26.37
N THR A 278 -15.61 4.43 26.18
CA THR A 278 -14.54 3.68 26.85
C THR A 278 -13.95 4.49 28.00
N PHE A 279 -13.25 3.81 28.91
CA PHE A 279 -12.65 4.40 30.10
C PHE A 279 -11.18 4.04 30.21
N ASP A 280 -10.35 4.96 30.67
CA ASP A 280 -8.94 4.73 30.98
C ASP A 280 -8.76 3.92 32.28
N GLU A 281 -7.50 3.63 32.65
CA GLU A 281 -7.17 2.89 33.88
C GLU A 281 -7.64 3.60 35.17
N SER A 282 -7.87 4.91 35.12
CA SER A 282 -8.37 5.70 36.24
C SER A 282 -9.91 5.69 36.34
N GLY A 283 -10.58 5.13 35.34
CA GLY A 283 -12.03 5.14 35.19
C GLY A 283 -12.58 6.45 34.62
N ALA A 284 -11.72 7.35 34.14
CA ALA A 284 -12.13 8.53 33.39
C ALA A 284 -12.48 8.13 31.96
N THR A 285 -13.41 8.84 31.32
CA THR A 285 -13.74 8.60 29.92
C THR A 285 -12.50 8.83 29.05
N ASP A 286 -12.23 7.91 28.13
CA ASP A 286 -11.13 8.00 27.17
C ASP A 286 -11.66 8.41 25.79
N TYR A 287 -12.64 7.67 25.29
CA TYR A 287 -13.33 7.98 24.04
C TYR A 287 -14.85 7.95 24.20
N ASP A 288 -15.51 8.86 23.49
CA ASP A 288 -16.95 8.84 23.26
C ASP A 288 -17.24 8.48 21.81
N TYR A 289 -18.16 7.53 21.61
CA TYR A 289 -18.46 6.93 20.32
C TYR A 289 -19.81 7.40 19.81
N PHE A 290 -19.87 7.64 18.51
CA PHE A 290 -21.03 8.20 17.84
C PHE A 290 -21.33 7.45 16.53
N TYR A 291 -22.59 7.48 16.13
CA TYR A 291 -23.07 7.03 14.83
C TYR A 291 -23.71 8.21 14.09
N ARG A 292 -23.26 8.48 12.86
CA ARG A 292 -23.83 9.50 12.00
C ARG A 292 -25.05 8.99 11.24
N ILE A 293 -26.19 9.61 11.47
CA ILE A 293 -27.47 9.30 10.83
C ILE A 293 -27.51 9.98 9.45
N PRO A 294 -27.65 9.21 8.35
CA PRO A 294 -27.85 9.79 7.02
C PRO A 294 -29.12 10.65 6.96
N PRO A 295 -29.13 11.77 6.21
CA PRO A 295 -30.33 12.55 5.94
C PRO A 295 -31.47 11.67 5.40
N ASP A 296 -32.72 12.01 5.74
CA ASP A 296 -33.93 11.27 5.34
C ASP A 296 -34.07 9.82 5.88
N SER A 297 -33.21 9.41 6.82
CA SER A 297 -33.36 8.13 7.52
C SER A 297 -34.71 8.06 8.24
N SER A 298 -35.47 6.98 8.05
CA SER A 298 -36.76 6.85 8.73
C SER A 298 -36.59 6.72 10.24
N ALA A 299 -37.54 7.25 11.01
CA ALA A 299 -37.56 7.06 12.47
C ALA A 299 -37.60 5.58 12.87
N GLU A 300 -38.11 4.69 12.00
CA GLU A 300 -38.04 3.23 12.18
C GLU A 300 -36.63 2.68 11.95
N PHE A 301 -35.89 3.17 10.95
CA PHE A 301 -34.49 2.80 10.72
C PHE A 301 -33.60 3.20 11.90
N VAL A 302 -33.78 4.41 12.43
CA VAL A 302 -33.03 4.90 13.60
C VAL A 302 -33.40 4.12 14.87
N LYS A 303 -34.70 3.82 15.09
CA LYS A 303 -35.16 3.04 16.26
C LYS A 303 -34.76 1.58 16.22
N LEU A 304 -34.86 0.94 15.05
CA LEU A 304 -34.52 -0.47 14.87
C LEU A 304 -33.04 -0.72 15.15
N ASN A 305 -32.19 0.26 14.84
CA ASN A 305 -30.76 0.08 14.90
C ASN A 305 -30.09 0.76 16.12
N PHE A 306 -30.62 1.86 16.70
CA PHE A 306 -29.79 2.67 17.61
C PHE A 306 -30.44 3.52 18.75
N SER A 307 -31.75 3.58 18.97
CA SER A 307 -32.36 4.65 19.82
C SER A 307 -32.01 4.73 21.35
N ASN A 308 -31.72 5.95 21.84
CA ASN A 308 -31.99 6.51 23.19
C ASN A 308 -32.31 8.04 23.09
N PRO A 309 -33.16 8.68 23.93
CA PRO A 309 -33.84 9.95 23.62
C PRO A 309 -33.26 11.22 24.31
N ASP A 310 -33.58 12.37 23.69
CA ASP A 310 -33.73 13.75 24.26
C ASP A 310 -32.63 14.82 24.04
N THR A 311 -32.91 15.84 23.19
CA THR A 311 -32.53 17.30 23.25
C THR A 311 -31.88 17.99 22.00
N ASP A 312 -31.59 19.31 22.10
CA ASP A 312 -31.73 20.50 21.17
C ASP A 312 -30.34 21.22 20.90
N PRO A 313 -30.11 22.27 20.03
CA PRO A 313 -29.01 22.27 19.01
C PRO A 313 -27.96 23.43 18.99
N LEU A 314 -26.71 23.17 18.50
CA LEU A 314 -25.74 24.05 17.72
C LEU A 314 -24.34 23.36 17.45
N ILE A 315 -23.63 23.61 16.32
CA ILE A 315 -22.32 22.97 15.90
C ILE A 315 -21.24 23.97 15.40
N GLN A 316 -19.95 23.74 15.74
CA GLN A 316 -18.75 23.81 14.84
C GLN A 316 -17.61 22.86 15.30
N ASN A 317 -16.86 22.29 14.34
CA ASN A 317 -15.60 21.51 14.45
C ASN A 317 -15.64 20.07 15.02
N LEU A 318 -16.06 19.11 14.20
CA LEU A 318 -15.85 17.68 14.47
C LEU A 318 -14.42 17.25 14.12
N HIS A 319 -13.70 16.73 15.12
CA HIS A 319 -12.45 15.99 14.95
C HIS A 319 -12.75 14.50 15.06
N ASP A 320 -13.23 13.88 13.97
CA ASP A 320 -13.68 12.49 13.96
C ASP A 320 -12.52 11.51 13.73
N ASP A 321 -12.22 10.69 14.74
CA ASP A 321 -11.45 9.47 14.51
C ASP A 321 -12.41 8.40 13.97
N ARG A 322 -12.04 7.75 12.86
CA ARG A 322 -12.82 6.66 12.24
C ARG A 322 -12.20 5.30 12.52
N PRO A 323 -12.96 4.21 12.39
CA PRO A 323 -12.42 2.86 12.50
C PRO A 323 -11.18 2.68 11.62
N ALA A 324 -10.06 2.34 12.25
CA ALA A 324 -8.81 2.10 11.55
C ALA A 324 -8.96 0.87 10.64
N LEU A 325 -9.69 -0.15 11.11
CA LEU A 325 -9.97 -1.40 10.38
C LEU A 325 -10.57 -1.16 8.99
N THR A 326 -11.40 -0.13 8.80
CA THR A 326 -12.00 0.18 7.49
C THR A 326 -11.20 1.18 6.66
N SER A 327 -10.15 1.77 7.22
CA SER A 327 -9.41 2.87 6.58
C SER A 327 -7.92 2.64 6.44
N THR A 328 -7.48 1.40 6.68
CA THR A 328 -6.11 0.93 6.51
C THR A 328 -5.60 1.20 5.10
N ARG A 329 -4.32 1.59 5.02
CA ARG A 329 -3.58 1.66 3.75
C ARG A 329 -2.74 0.40 3.55
N GLY A 330 -2.49 0.00 2.31
CA GLY A 330 -1.52 -1.07 2.03
C GLY A 330 -0.12 -0.57 2.29
N ILE A 331 0.36 0.29 1.38
CA ILE A 331 1.67 0.96 1.48
C ILE A 331 1.44 2.47 1.62
N LEU A 332 2.03 3.09 2.64
CA LEU A 332 1.96 4.52 2.90
C LEU A 332 3.38 5.10 2.98
N VAL A 333 3.74 5.93 2.01
CA VAL A 333 4.94 6.78 2.08
C VAL A 333 4.51 8.16 2.55
N LYS A 334 5.09 8.62 3.65
CA LYS A 334 4.73 9.89 4.27
C LYS A 334 5.95 10.71 4.65
N ASP A 335 5.95 12.01 4.36
CA ASP A 335 7.01 12.94 4.79
C ASP A 335 8.42 12.43 4.42
N SER A 336 8.61 11.83 3.24
CA SER A 336 9.82 11.09 2.86
C SER A 336 10.33 11.50 1.48
N GLN A 337 11.58 11.18 1.15
CA GLN A 337 12.22 11.54 -0.12
C GLN A 337 12.96 10.35 -0.74
N TYR A 338 13.07 10.29 -2.07
CA TYR A 338 13.81 9.22 -2.77
C TYR A 338 13.33 7.81 -2.38
N VAL A 339 12.03 7.56 -2.50
CA VAL A 339 11.43 6.26 -2.14
C VAL A 339 10.96 5.53 -3.39
N ASN A 340 11.29 4.24 -3.49
CA ASN A 340 10.83 3.38 -4.57
C ASN A 340 9.81 2.37 -4.02
N ILE A 341 8.64 2.28 -4.64
CA ILE A 341 7.62 1.25 -4.42
C ILE A 341 7.50 0.48 -5.73
N VAL A 342 8.11 -0.70 -5.80
CA VAL A 342 8.35 -1.41 -7.07
C VAL A 342 7.88 -2.86 -7.00
N GLU A 343 7.13 -3.31 -8.01
CA GLU A 343 6.75 -4.73 -8.18
C GLU A 343 6.05 -5.34 -6.95
N ASN A 344 5.28 -4.55 -6.21
CA ASN A 344 4.45 -5.06 -5.10
C ASN A 344 3.05 -5.43 -5.60
N HIS A 345 2.41 -6.39 -4.92
CA HIS A 345 0.99 -6.69 -5.09
C HIS A 345 0.24 -6.21 -3.85
N THR A 346 -0.57 -5.16 -3.98
CA THR A 346 -1.33 -4.59 -2.87
C THR A 346 -2.82 -4.78 -3.07
N HIS A 347 -3.45 -5.59 -2.22
CA HIS A 347 -4.82 -6.04 -2.49
C HIS A 347 -5.66 -6.34 -1.26
N HIS A 348 -6.99 -6.39 -1.45
CA HIS A 348 -7.98 -6.58 -0.37
C HIS A 348 -7.84 -5.56 0.76
N ILE A 349 -7.39 -4.34 0.44
CA ILE A 349 -7.15 -3.27 1.40
C ILE A 349 -8.46 -2.51 1.66
N PRO A 350 -8.93 -2.40 2.92
CA PRO A 350 -10.18 -1.69 3.23
C PRO A 350 -10.19 -0.24 2.75
N GLY A 351 -9.07 0.48 2.92
CA GLY A 351 -8.84 1.84 2.46
C GLY A 351 -7.98 1.93 1.20
N THR A 352 -7.06 2.89 1.15
CA THR A 352 -6.18 3.13 -0.02
C THR A 352 -5.19 1.98 -0.21
N GLY A 353 -5.02 1.46 -1.42
CA GLY A 353 -3.96 0.50 -1.72
C GLY A 353 -2.57 1.08 -1.45
N ILE A 354 -2.13 2.02 -2.30
CA ILE A 354 -0.83 2.70 -2.18
C ILE A 354 -1.07 4.20 -2.04
N ARG A 355 -0.45 4.83 -1.04
CA ARG A 355 -0.51 6.28 -0.83
C ARG A 355 0.87 6.89 -0.65
N VAL A 356 1.11 7.97 -1.37
CA VAL A 356 2.24 8.90 -1.15
C VAL A 356 1.66 10.20 -0.61
N ALA A 357 2.20 10.72 0.49
CA ALA A 357 1.72 11.95 1.13
C ALA A 357 2.88 12.81 1.63
N GLY A 358 2.88 14.13 1.37
CA GLY A 358 3.91 15.02 1.93
C GLY A 358 5.33 14.68 1.48
N SER A 359 5.49 14.14 0.27
CA SER A 359 6.74 13.50 -0.18
C SER A 359 7.14 13.97 -1.58
N GLU A 360 8.42 13.79 -1.93
CA GLU A 360 8.99 14.08 -3.26
C GLU A 360 10.07 13.06 -3.66
N TYR A 361 10.37 12.93 -4.95
CA TYR A 361 11.17 11.83 -5.52
C TYR A 361 10.66 10.45 -5.13
N VAL A 362 9.39 10.19 -5.43
CA VAL A 362 8.78 8.88 -5.16
C VAL A 362 8.42 8.19 -6.47
N ASN A 363 8.94 6.98 -6.65
CA ASN A 363 8.60 6.13 -7.78
C ASN A 363 7.62 5.04 -7.32
N VAL A 364 6.50 4.92 -8.02
CA VAL A 364 5.51 3.85 -7.85
C VAL A 364 5.43 3.13 -9.19
N ILE A 365 6.17 2.04 -9.33
CA ILE A 365 6.43 1.42 -10.64
C ILE A 365 6.15 -0.08 -10.64
N GLY A 366 5.40 -0.56 -11.64
CA GLY A 366 5.25 -2.01 -11.85
C GLY A 366 4.43 -2.73 -10.78
N ASN A 367 3.68 -2.01 -9.94
CA ASN A 367 2.87 -2.62 -8.89
C ASN A 367 1.51 -3.07 -9.44
N GLU A 368 0.94 -4.11 -8.83
CA GLU A 368 -0.47 -4.49 -9.00
C GLU A 368 -1.27 -3.98 -7.79
N VAL A 369 -2.37 -3.27 -8.02
CA VAL A 369 -3.23 -2.73 -6.97
C VAL A 369 -4.70 -3.04 -7.25
N ASN A 370 -5.29 -3.93 -6.46
CA ASN A 370 -6.66 -4.38 -6.68
C ASN A 370 -7.48 -4.70 -5.44
N ASP A 371 -8.80 -4.71 -5.60
CA ASP A 371 -9.74 -5.02 -4.50
C ASP A 371 -9.52 -4.13 -3.28
N THR A 372 -9.07 -2.89 -3.50
CA THR A 372 -8.90 -1.89 -2.45
C THR A 372 -10.10 -0.97 -2.35
N THR A 373 -10.17 -0.16 -1.29
CA THR A 373 -11.22 0.85 -0.99
C THR A 373 -12.59 0.30 -0.61
N ARG A 374 -12.79 -1.02 -0.71
CA ARG A 374 -14.08 -1.73 -0.61
C ARG A 374 -14.89 -1.39 0.62
N ALA A 375 -14.24 -1.30 1.78
CA ALA A 375 -14.89 -1.18 3.07
C ALA A 375 -14.73 0.23 3.70
N SER A 376 -14.11 1.19 2.99
CA SER A 376 -13.76 2.48 3.57
C SER A 376 -14.93 3.47 3.57
N SER A 377 -15.30 3.94 4.75
CA SER A 377 -16.19 5.10 4.89
C SER A 377 -15.51 6.45 4.67
N GLN A 378 -14.20 6.44 4.40
CA GLN A 378 -13.45 7.61 3.96
C GLN A 378 -13.43 7.68 2.44
N GLY A 379 -13.44 8.89 1.89
CA GLY A 379 -13.22 9.09 0.47
C GLY A 379 -11.79 8.71 0.10
N THR A 380 -11.61 7.61 -0.62
CA THR A 380 -10.31 7.02 -0.92
C THR A 380 -10.29 6.38 -2.30
N GLN A 381 -9.10 6.26 -2.86
CA GLN A 381 -8.83 5.69 -4.19
C GLN A 381 -7.82 4.55 -4.05
N ALA A 382 -7.49 3.85 -5.14
CA ALA A 382 -6.56 2.73 -5.11
C ALA A 382 -5.11 3.17 -4.94
N LEU A 383 -4.65 4.06 -5.82
CA LEU A 383 -3.30 4.62 -5.81
C LEU A 383 -3.40 6.15 -5.73
N VAL A 384 -2.94 6.71 -4.62
CA VAL A 384 -3.05 8.15 -4.33
C VAL A 384 -1.68 8.78 -4.17
N VAL A 385 -1.49 9.93 -4.81
CA VAL A 385 -0.42 10.87 -4.46
C VAL A 385 -1.10 12.12 -3.93
N SER A 386 -0.82 12.51 -2.70
CA SER A 386 -1.33 13.75 -2.13
C SER A 386 -0.25 14.62 -1.54
N ASP A 387 -0.48 15.94 -1.53
CA ASP A 387 0.38 16.89 -0.84
C ASP A 387 1.86 16.70 -1.22
N ALA A 388 2.15 16.49 -2.51
CA ALA A 388 3.53 16.38 -3.00
C ALA A 388 4.31 17.64 -2.61
N THR A 389 5.60 17.49 -2.29
CA THR A 389 6.41 18.62 -1.81
C THR A 389 7.50 18.99 -2.81
N HIS A 390 8.07 20.19 -2.65
CA HIS A 390 9.24 20.67 -3.38
C HIS A 390 10.21 21.32 -2.38
N LEU A 391 10.81 20.52 -1.51
CA LEU A 391 11.69 20.97 -0.43
C LEU A 391 13.17 20.77 -0.75
N ILE A 392 13.50 19.94 -1.73
CA ILE A 392 14.87 19.82 -2.26
C ILE A 392 15.13 21.02 -3.18
N ASP A 393 16.23 21.73 -2.87
CA ASP A 393 16.67 22.92 -3.61
C ASP A 393 16.82 22.60 -5.10
N VAL A 394 16.40 23.53 -5.96
CA VAL A 394 16.45 23.37 -7.41
C VAL A 394 17.88 23.20 -7.92
N ASP A 395 18.86 23.80 -7.23
CA ASP A 395 20.27 23.64 -7.58
C ASP A 395 20.83 22.26 -7.17
N ASP A 396 20.19 21.60 -6.20
CA ASP A 396 20.48 20.24 -5.72
C ASP A 396 19.51 19.19 -6.32
N ASP A 397 18.61 19.59 -7.22
CA ASP A 397 17.67 18.73 -7.94
C ASP A 397 18.44 17.92 -9.00
N LEU A 398 18.88 16.73 -8.60
CA LEU A 398 19.73 15.84 -9.40
C LEU A 398 18.97 15.06 -10.49
N SER A 399 17.63 15.08 -10.53
CA SER A 399 16.89 14.08 -11.32
C SER A 399 15.58 14.59 -11.90
N ASN A 400 15.65 15.08 -13.15
CA ASN A 400 14.52 15.23 -14.07
C ASN A 400 13.37 16.13 -13.57
N ILE A 401 12.63 16.68 -14.52
CA ILE A 401 11.39 17.42 -14.26
C ILE A 401 10.34 16.63 -13.45
N TYR A 402 10.52 15.31 -13.23
CA TYR A 402 9.55 14.45 -12.57
C TYR A 402 10.00 14.11 -11.14
N LYS A 403 9.35 14.71 -10.15
CA LYS A 403 9.55 14.39 -8.74
C LYS A 403 8.69 13.22 -8.27
N ILE A 404 7.64 12.86 -9.00
CA ILE A 404 6.88 11.65 -8.69
C ILE A 404 6.60 10.91 -9.99
N VAL A 405 6.86 9.61 -10.02
CA VAL A 405 6.61 8.77 -11.20
C VAL A 405 5.66 7.66 -10.81
N ILE A 406 4.52 7.60 -11.48
CA ILE A 406 3.57 6.49 -11.37
C ILE A 406 3.54 5.83 -12.74
N ALA A 407 4.22 4.69 -12.88
CA ALA A 407 4.37 4.06 -14.18
C ALA A 407 4.24 2.55 -14.21
N ARG A 408 3.69 2.01 -15.30
CA ARG A 408 3.57 0.56 -15.53
C ARG A 408 2.85 -0.19 -14.40
N ASN A 409 1.99 0.48 -13.64
CA ASN A 409 1.18 -0.18 -12.63
C ASN A 409 -0.07 -0.78 -13.28
N GLU A 410 -0.52 -1.91 -12.75
CA GLU A 410 -1.82 -2.49 -13.05
C GLU A 410 -2.78 -2.17 -11.90
N VAL A 411 -3.83 -1.39 -12.17
CA VAL A 411 -4.74 -0.89 -11.12
C VAL A 411 -6.18 -1.21 -11.48
N HIS A 412 -6.78 -2.17 -10.78
CA HIS A 412 -8.10 -2.68 -11.16
C HIS A 412 -8.99 -3.15 -10.02
N HIS A 413 -10.30 -3.27 -10.27
CA HIS A 413 -11.26 -3.80 -9.28
C HIS A 413 -11.29 -3.04 -7.95
N ASN A 414 -10.93 -1.77 -7.98
CA ASN A 414 -10.98 -0.89 -6.83
C ASN A 414 -12.28 -0.11 -6.88
N PHE A 415 -13.16 -0.27 -5.89
CA PHE A 415 -14.39 0.51 -5.77
C PHE A 415 -14.88 0.40 -4.33
N ASN A 416 -15.65 1.39 -3.89
CA ASN A 416 -16.23 1.35 -2.56
C ASN A 416 -17.56 0.59 -2.57
N GLU A 417 -17.84 -0.17 -1.51
CA GLU A 417 -19.11 -0.90 -1.31
C GLU A 417 -19.99 -0.24 -0.23
N VAL A 418 -19.43 0.74 0.48
CA VAL A 418 -20.09 1.58 1.48
C VAL A 418 -20.08 3.04 1.04
N TYR A 419 -20.96 3.88 1.60
CA TYR A 419 -20.89 5.33 1.32
C TYR A 419 -19.79 5.99 2.13
N SER A 420 -19.01 6.83 1.46
CA SER A 420 -18.11 7.75 2.13
C SER A 420 -18.89 8.96 2.68
N TRP A 421 -18.33 9.61 3.69
CA TRP A 421 -18.83 10.89 4.19
C TRP A 421 -17.67 11.71 4.73
N VAL A 422 -17.87 13.02 4.89
CA VAL A 422 -16.83 13.93 5.42
C VAL A 422 -17.25 14.42 6.80
N GLY A 423 -16.37 14.25 7.79
CA GLY A 423 -16.63 14.54 9.19
C GLY A 423 -17.10 15.96 9.46
N ASN A 424 -16.45 16.91 8.77
CA ASN A 424 -16.72 18.34 8.89
C ASN A 424 -17.99 18.83 8.17
N LYS A 425 -18.69 17.98 7.40
CA LYS A 425 -19.93 18.34 6.72
C LYS A 425 -21.14 17.98 7.58
N THR A 426 -22.14 18.85 7.59
CA THR A 426 -23.41 18.65 8.31
C THR A 426 -24.44 17.84 7.52
N PHE A 427 -24.05 17.25 6.39
CA PHE A 427 -24.91 16.43 5.55
C PHE A 427 -24.10 15.27 4.97
N ILE A 428 -24.76 14.14 4.75
CA ILE A 428 -24.22 13.02 3.97
C ILE A 428 -24.89 13.05 2.60
N THR A 429 -24.09 12.91 1.55
CA THR A 429 -24.60 12.66 0.21
C THR A 429 -24.21 11.25 -0.19
N PRO A 430 -25.11 10.25 -0.04
CA PRO A 430 -24.76 8.85 -0.22
C PRO A 430 -24.54 8.56 -1.71
N HIS A 431 -23.29 8.64 -2.15
CA HIS A 431 -22.84 8.28 -3.47
C HIS A 431 -21.73 7.24 -3.37
N LEU A 432 -21.74 6.29 -4.32
CA LEU A 432 -20.59 5.45 -4.58
C LEU A 432 -19.79 6.15 -5.69
N ASP A 433 -18.93 7.07 -5.29
CA ASP A 433 -18.09 7.91 -6.16
C ASP A 433 -16.59 7.74 -5.90
N GLU A 434 -16.23 6.79 -5.03
CA GLU A 434 -14.87 6.49 -4.59
C GLU A 434 -14.29 5.24 -5.28
N GLY A 435 -12.98 5.02 -5.11
CA GLY A 435 -12.26 3.89 -5.69
C GLY A 435 -11.83 4.11 -7.14
N ASN A 436 -11.45 5.34 -7.49
CA ASN A 436 -10.68 5.60 -8.71
C ASN A 436 -9.38 4.78 -8.71
N GLY A 437 -8.88 4.46 -9.90
CA GLY A 437 -7.59 3.76 -10.03
C GLY A 437 -6.42 4.62 -9.55
N VAL A 438 -5.89 5.47 -10.42
CA VAL A 438 -4.78 6.38 -10.10
C VAL A 438 -5.33 7.78 -9.86
N SER A 439 -5.02 8.37 -8.70
CA SER A 439 -5.52 9.68 -8.35
C SER A 439 -4.47 10.56 -7.66
N PRO A 440 -3.84 11.48 -8.40
CA PRO A 440 -3.21 12.66 -7.81
C PRO A 440 -4.28 13.52 -7.16
N GLN A 441 -4.12 13.85 -5.88
CA GLN A 441 -5.10 14.58 -5.09
C GLN A 441 -4.43 15.71 -4.31
N TRP A 442 -5.06 16.89 -4.29
CA TRP A 442 -4.63 17.99 -3.42
C TRP A 442 -3.12 18.29 -3.52
N LEU A 443 -2.60 18.42 -4.76
CA LEU A 443 -1.21 18.84 -4.97
C LEU A 443 -1.12 20.36 -4.78
N THR A 444 -1.44 20.80 -3.57
CA THR A 444 -1.64 22.19 -3.17
C THR A 444 -0.71 22.62 -2.05
N ASP A 445 0.27 21.80 -1.70
CA ASP A 445 1.33 22.18 -0.77
C ASP A 445 2.01 23.47 -1.26
N GLU A 446 2.31 24.39 -0.32
CA GLU A 446 2.86 25.71 -0.66
C GLU A 446 4.19 25.61 -1.42
N SER A 447 5.02 24.61 -1.10
CA SER A 447 6.28 24.39 -1.81
C SER A 447 6.04 23.88 -3.24
N TRP A 448 5.05 23.01 -3.45
CA TRP A 448 4.75 22.44 -4.77
C TRP A 448 4.22 23.47 -5.76
N ILE A 449 3.40 24.41 -5.29
CA ILE A 449 2.78 25.44 -6.12
C ILE A 449 3.61 26.74 -6.19
N ALA A 450 4.77 26.78 -5.55
CA ALA A 450 5.63 27.95 -5.56
C ALA A 450 6.09 28.32 -6.99
N ASP A 451 6.31 29.62 -7.23
CA ASP A 451 6.67 30.15 -8.56
C ASP A 451 7.98 29.57 -9.10
N ASP A 452 8.89 29.17 -8.21
CA ASP A 452 10.20 28.58 -8.51
C ASP A 452 10.22 27.05 -8.49
N ALA A 453 9.15 26.39 -8.02
CA ALA A 453 9.10 24.94 -8.04
C ALA A 453 9.09 24.41 -9.49
N THR A 454 9.81 23.32 -9.73
CA THR A 454 10.01 22.74 -11.08
C THR A 454 9.47 21.32 -11.25
N GLY A 455 9.10 20.66 -10.14
CA GLY A 455 8.69 19.27 -10.13
C GLY A 455 7.33 19.02 -10.78
N LEU A 456 7.22 17.88 -11.47
CA LEU A 456 6.01 17.33 -12.06
C LEU A 456 5.75 15.91 -11.49
N VAL A 457 4.49 15.50 -11.53
CA VAL A 457 4.09 14.10 -11.44
C VAL A 457 4.04 13.52 -12.86
N LEU A 458 4.62 12.36 -13.11
CA LEU A 458 4.49 11.63 -14.37
C LEU A 458 3.53 10.45 -14.19
N LEU A 459 2.48 10.39 -15.01
CA LEU A 459 1.66 9.20 -15.19
C LEU A 459 1.98 8.57 -16.54
N ALA A 460 2.61 7.39 -16.56
CA ALA A 460 3.03 6.74 -17.81
C ALA A 460 2.71 5.24 -17.83
N GLU A 461 2.12 4.74 -18.91
CA GLU A 461 2.00 3.29 -19.16
C GLU A 461 1.25 2.49 -18.06
N ASN A 462 0.39 3.15 -17.27
CA ASN A 462 -0.45 2.45 -16.30
C ASN A 462 -1.65 1.82 -17.00
N THR A 463 -1.94 0.56 -16.69
CA THR A 463 -3.16 -0.12 -17.10
C THR A 463 -4.21 0.02 -16.01
N THR A 464 -5.34 0.65 -16.33
CA THR A 464 -6.42 0.85 -15.34
C THR A 464 -7.75 0.35 -15.90
N TYR A 465 -8.47 -0.47 -15.13
CA TYR A 465 -9.76 -1.04 -15.57
C TYR A 465 -10.60 -1.51 -14.39
N LEU A 466 -11.93 -1.58 -14.55
CA LEU A 466 -12.86 -2.08 -13.51
C LEU A 466 -12.73 -1.40 -12.14
N ASN A 467 -12.22 -0.17 -12.13
CA ASN A 467 -12.25 0.70 -10.96
C ASN A 467 -13.62 1.41 -10.85
N GLY A 468 -13.86 2.11 -9.75
CA GLY A 468 -15.09 2.82 -9.44
C GLY A 468 -15.40 3.95 -10.44
N LEU A 469 -15.31 5.20 -10.00
CA LEU A 469 -15.75 6.33 -10.83
C LEU A 469 -14.87 6.53 -12.09
N SER A 470 -13.56 6.25 -12.01
CA SER A 470 -12.64 6.43 -13.13
C SER A 470 -11.35 5.60 -13.01
N GLY A 471 -10.69 5.37 -14.15
CA GLY A 471 -9.36 4.74 -14.17
C GLY A 471 -8.25 5.68 -13.70
N VAL A 472 -8.28 6.94 -14.13
CA VAL A 472 -7.37 8.01 -13.71
C VAL A 472 -8.15 9.28 -13.42
N ASN A 473 -7.91 9.90 -12.26
CA ASN A 473 -8.57 11.14 -11.85
C ASN A 473 -7.59 12.10 -11.17
N ASN A 474 -7.32 13.23 -11.81
CA ASN A 474 -6.62 14.34 -11.18
C ASN A 474 -7.61 15.19 -10.38
N HIS A 475 -7.56 15.09 -9.05
CA HIS A 475 -8.45 15.80 -8.14
C HIS A 475 -7.71 16.97 -7.46
N ALA A 476 -7.83 18.17 -8.04
CA ALA A 476 -7.16 19.37 -7.53
C ALA A 476 -5.63 19.22 -7.43
N GLY A 477 -5.03 18.52 -8.38
CA GLY A 477 -3.58 18.46 -8.56
C GLY A 477 -3.11 19.42 -9.66
N ASP A 478 -2.08 20.21 -9.36
CA ASP A 478 -1.30 20.94 -10.34
C ASP A 478 -0.05 20.12 -10.72
N ARG A 479 0.50 20.37 -11.91
CA ARG A 479 1.79 19.80 -12.37
C ARG A 479 1.79 18.26 -12.49
N VAL A 480 0.78 17.72 -13.18
CA VAL A 480 0.60 16.28 -13.50
C VAL A 480 0.68 16.03 -15.01
#